data_AF-A0A267EIG0-F1
#
_entry.id   AF-A0A267EIG0-F1
#
_cell.length_a   1.000
_cell.length_b   1.000
_cell.length_c   1.000
_cell.angle_alpha   90.00
_cell.angle_beta   90.00
_cell.angle_gamma   90.00
#
_symmetry.space_group_name_H-M   'P 1'
#
loop_
_entity.id
_entity.type
_entity.pdbx_description
1 polymer ?
#
loop_
_entity_poly.entity_id
_entity_poly.type
_entity_poly.pdbx_seq_one_letter_code
_entity_poly.pdbx_strand_id
1 'polypeptide(L)'
;MNGYCWCGPTPGQSDVREPLASPADRSEVARVRACVRLLAVNHVPLYDTSVMQAYEVARESPVALLSRPDEQLRVARLVAEQLLTAEVGEAQPGGGGFGLHSGDLISGGALSAVH
;
A
#
# COMPACT_ATOMS: atom_id res chain seq x y z
N MET A 1 15.76 -11.41 9.17
CA MET A 1 15.28 -10.75 7.94
C MET A 1 16.47 -10.03 7.31
N ASN A 2 16.74 -10.21 6.02
CA ASN A 2 18.08 -9.97 5.45
C ASN A 2 18.25 -8.58 4.80
N GLY A 3 17.29 -7.65 5.00
CA GLY A 3 17.33 -6.31 4.38
C GLY A 3 17.08 -6.30 2.86
N TYR A 4 16.76 -7.44 2.25
CA TYR A 4 16.41 -7.55 0.83
C TYR A 4 14.90 -7.62 0.65
N CYS A 5 14.39 -6.87 -0.33
CA CYS A 5 12.98 -6.88 -0.74
C CYS A 5 12.89 -7.27 -2.22
N TRP A 6 11.96 -8.18 -2.54
CA TRP A 6 11.64 -8.56 -3.91
C TRP A 6 10.32 -7.91 -4.32
N CYS A 7 10.32 -7.22 -5.46
CA CYS A 7 9.12 -6.64 -6.05
C CYS A 7 8.94 -7.23 -7.45
N GLY A 8 7.76 -7.78 -7.73
CA GLY A 8 7.39 -8.32 -9.03
C GLY A 8 5.90 -8.23 -9.23
N PRO A 9 5.40 -8.43 -10.46
CA PRO A 9 3.97 -8.56 -10.69
C PRO A 9 3.43 -9.75 -9.89
N THR A 10 2.17 -9.67 -9.51
CA THR A 10 1.46 -10.82 -8.93
C THR A 10 1.50 -11.95 -9.95
N PRO A 11 2.05 -13.13 -9.61
CA PRO A 11 2.09 -14.24 -10.55
C PRO A 11 0.67 -14.61 -10.94
N GLY A 12 0.40 -14.76 -12.24
CA GLY A 12 -0.84 -15.38 -12.69
C GLY A 12 -0.96 -16.81 -12.15
N GLN A 13 -2.18 -17.34 -12.04
CA GLN A 13 -2.42 -18.73 -11.62
C GLN A 13 -1.83 -19.80 -12.56
N SER A 14 -1.12 -19.43 -13.63
CA SER A 14 -0.57 -20.37 -14.60
C SER A 14 0.92 -20.62 -14.42
N ASP A 15 1.29 -21.89 -14.31
CA ASP A 15 2.67 -22.44 -14.28
C ASP A 15 3.51 -22.16 -15.54
N VAL A 16 2.99 -21.40 -16.50
CA VAL A 16 3.72 -21.00 -17.69
C VAL A 16 4.53 -19.78 -17.32
N ARG A 17 5.87 -19.91 -17.35
CA ARG A 17 6.82 -18.79 -17.23
C ARG A 17 6.34 -17.61 -18.08
N GLU A 18 5.69 -16.65 -17.43
CA GLU A 18 4.87 -15.64 -18.10
C GLU A 18 5.72 -14.76 -19.03
N PRO A 19 5.13 -14.23 -20.12
CA PRO A 19 5.82 -13.35 -21.06
C PRO A 19 6.35 -12.10 -20.34
N LEU A 20 7.34 -11.43 -20.96
CA LEU A 20 7.86 -10.12 -20.50
C LEU A 20 6.73 -9.25 -19.96
N ALA A 21 6.79 -8.93 -18.65
CA ALA A 21 5.80 -8.13 -17.93
C ALA A 21 5.36 -6.92 -18.75
N SER A 22 4.06 -6.61 -18.78
CA SER A 22 3.55 -5.54 -19.64
C SER A 22 4.19 -4.19 -19.29
N PRO A 23 4.24 -3.20 -20.21
CA PRO A 23 4.75 -1.87 -19.88
C PRO A 23 4.06 -1.24 -18.66
N ALA A 24 2.76 -1.52 -18.47
CA ALA A 24 2.00 -1.08 -17.30
C ALA A 24 2.51 -1.76 -16.02
N ASP A 25 2.66 -3.09 -16.01
CA ASP A 25 3.15 -3.82 -14.83
C ASP A 25 4.56 -3.39 -14.45
N ARG A 26 5.44 -3.19 -15.44
CA ARG A 26 6.80 -2.70 -15.19
C ARG A 26 6.80 -1.30 -14.57
N SER A 27 5.86 -0.44 -14.98
CA SER A 27 5.73 0.90 -14.41
C SER A 27 5.27 0.86 -12.95
N GLU A 28 4.36 -0.06 -12.62
CA GLU A 28 3.89 -0.25 -11.25
C GLU A 28 4.96 -0.86 -10.35
N VAL A 29 5.67 -1.89 -10.80
CA VAL A 29 6.82 -2.46 -10.07
C VAL A 29 7.90 -1.39 -9.85
N ALA A 30 8.15 -0.53 -10.84
CA ALA A 30 9.10 0.58 -10.70
C ALA A 30 8.63 1.61 -9.65
N ARG A 31 7.32 1.91 -9.58
CA ARG A 31 6.74 2.79 -8.56
C ARG A 31 6.89 2.19 -7.17
N VAL A 32 6.55 0.92 -6.98
CA VAL A 32 6.69 0.22 -5.69
C VAL A 32 8.16 0.22 -5.24
N ARG A 33 9.09 -0.09 -6.15
CA ARG A 33 10.53 -0.01 -5.87
C ARG A 33 10.97 1.39 -5.45
N ALA A 34 10.44 2.44 -6.09
CA ALA A 34 10.73 3.81 -5.72
C ALA A 34 10.19 4.14 -4.31
N CYS A 35 9.00 3.66 -3.97
CA CYS A 35 8.40 3.81 -2.63
C CYS A 35 9.23 3.11 -1.55
N VAL A 36 9.68 1.88 -1.78
CA VAL A 36 10.57 1.19 -0.81
C VAL A 36 11.88 1.96 -0.65
N ARG A 37 12.45 2.45 -1.74
CA ARG A 37 13.70 3.22 -1.71
C ARG A 37 13.55 4.55 -0.96
N LEU A 38 12.49 5.32 -1.22
CA LEU A 38 12.30 6.63 -0.59
C LEU A 38 12.06 6.49 0.92
N LEU A 39 11.32 5.46 1.35
CA LEU A 39 11.11 5.19 2.77
C LEU A 39 12.43 4.81 3.46
N ALA A 40 13.20 3.91 2.83
CA ALA A 40 14.50 3.48 3.35
C ALA A 40 15.51 4.64 3.48
N VAL A 41 15.60 5.50 2.46
CA VAL A 41 16.51 6.66 2.45
C VAL A 41 16.12 7.70 3.50
N ASN A 42 14.83 7.86 3.78
CA ASN A 42 14.33 8.83 4.78
C ASN A 42 14.14 8.22 6.17
N HIS A 43 14.65 7.01 6.42
CA HIS A 43 14.55 6.32 7.70
C HIS A 43 13.11 6.11 8.21
N VAL A 44 12.14 6.01 7.30
CA VAL A 44 10.77 5.63 7.63
C VAL A 44 10.70 4.11 7.72
N PRO A 45 10.09 3.53 8.79
CA PRO A 45 10.02 2.08 8.94
C PRO A 45 9.25 1.45 7.78
N LEU A 46 9.72 0.29 7.33
CA LEU A 46 9.12 -0.47 6.22
C LEU A 46 8.17 -1.54 6.76
N TYR A 47 6.88 -1.24 6.67
CA TYR A 47 5.77 -2.16 6.91
C TYR A 47 4.84 -2.22 5.69
N ASP A 48 3.94 -3.21 5.66
CA ASP A 48 2.95 -3.34 4.59
C ASP A 48 2.11 -2.06 4.46
N THR A 49 1.68 -1.49 5.60
CA THR A 49 0.89 -0.25 5.66
C THR A 49 1.67 0.96 5.16
N SER A 50 2.94 1.12 5.54
CA SER A 50 3.77 2.26 5.10
C SER A 50 4.04 2.22 3.59
N VAL A 51 4.24 1.02 3.03
CA VAL A 51 4.46 0.84 1.60
C VAL A 51 3.17 1.13 0.82
N MET A 52 2.01 0.68 1.32
CA MET A 52 0.70 1.00 0.73
C MET A 52 0.41 2.50 0.76
N GLN A 53 0.63 3.17 1.89
CA GLN A 53 0.45 4.62 2.03
C GLN A 53 1.38 5.40 1.09
N ALA A 54 2.67 5.03 1.06
CA ALA A 54 3.63 5.65 0.15
C ALA A 54 3.23 5.46 -1.31
N TYR A 55 2.72 4.28 -1.66
CA TYR A 55 2.24 4.00 -3.00
C TYR A 55 1.05 4.88 -3.38
N GLU A 56 0.02 5.01 -2.54
CA GLU A 56 -1.13 5.87 -2.84
C GLU A 56 -0.73 7.33 -3.06
N VAL A 57 0.13 7.89 -2.20
CA VAL A 57 0.64 9.25 -2.38
C VAL A 57 1.50 9.38 -3.65
N ALA A 58 2.31 8.36 -3.96
CA ALA A 58 3.18 8.35 -5.12
C ALA A 58 2.42 8.16 -6.45
N ARG A 59 1.17 7.67 -6.44
CA ARG A 59 0.35 7.51 -7.66
C ARG A 59 0.00 8.83 -8.33
N GLU A 60 -0.10 9.91 -7.55
CA GLU A 60 -0.33 11.26 -8.06
C GLU A 60 0.85 11.78 -8.90
N SER A 61 2.03 11.20 -8.72
CA SER A 61 3.27 11.59 -9.39
C SER A 61 3.74 10.54 -10.41
N PRO A 62 4.29 10.97 -11.56
CA PRO A 62 4.93 10.05 -12.49
C PRO A 62 6.18 9.43 -11.86
N VAL A 63 6.45 8.17 -12.19
CA VAL A 63 7.57 7.38 -11.61
C VAL A 63 8.94 8.07 -11.81
N ALA A 64 9.11 8.81 -12.90
CA ALA A 64 10.32 9.57 -13.19
C ALA A 64 10.59 10.72 -12.20
N LEU A 65 9.56 11.27 -11.54
CA LEU A 65 9.73 12.32 -10.53
C LEU A 65 10.06 11.75 -9.15
N LEU A 66 9.63 10.52 -8.84
CA LEU A 66 9.91 9.84 -7.57
C LEU A 66 11.40 9.54 -7.35
N SER A 67 12.24 9.64 -8.39
CA SER A 67 13.70 9.56 -8.22
C SER A 67 14.34 10.85 -7.69
N ARG A 68 13.62 11.98 -7.72
CA ARG A 68 14.14 13.27 -7.25
C ARG A 68 14.10 13.34 -5.72
N PRO A 69 15.13 13.86 -5.06
CA PRO A 69 15.19 13.92 -3.60
C PRO A 69 14.06 14.76 -3.00
N ASP A 70 13.66 15.85 -3.66
CA ASP A 70 12.58 16.72 -3.19
C ASP A 70 11.24 15.98 -3.12
N GLU A 71 10.95 15.18 -4.15
CA GLU A 71 9.72 14.39 -4.25
C GLU A 71 9.75 13.22 -3.25
N GLN A 72 10.91 12.59 -3.07
CA GLN A 72 11.10 11.54 -2.08
C GLN A 72 10.83 12.04 -0.67
N LEU A 73 11.36 13.22 -0.33
CA LEU A 73 11.16 13.84 0.98
C LEU A 73 9.70 14.24 1.20
N ARG A 74 9.03 14.76 0.16
CA ARG A 74 7.60 15.10 0.21
C ARG A 74 6.75 13.88 0.56
N VAL A 75 6.93 12.79 -0.18
CA VAL A 75 6.19 11.54 0.04
C VAL A 75 6.52 10.95 1.41
N ALA A 76 7.80 10.89 1.77
CA ALA A 76 8.22 10.31 3.05
C ALA A 76 7.66 11.07 4.26
N ARG A 77 7.59 12.40 4.22
CA ARG A 77 7.00 13.22 5.29
C ARG A 77 5.50 12.96 5.45
N LEU A 78 4.76 12.93 4.34
CA LEU A 78 3.32 12.64 4.38
C LEU A 78 3.03 11.26 4.96
N VAL A 79 3.82 10.25 4.60
CA VAL A 79 3.67 8.90 5.16
C VAL A 79 4.04 8.87 6.63
N ALA A 80 5.13 9.52 7.05
CA ALA A 80 5.51 9.59 8.45
C ALA A 80 4.43 10.28 9.32
N GLU A 81 3.84 11.37 8.83
CA GLU A 81 2.73 12.06 9.50
C GLU A 81 1.48 11.18 9.62
N GLN A 82 1.15 10.42 8.56
CA GLN A 82 0.03 9.47 8.58
C GLN A 82 0.26 8.33 9.57
N LEU A 83 1.47 7.78 9.62
CA LEU A 83 1.83 6.72 10.57
C LEU A 83 1.74 7.21 12.02
N LEU A 84 2.27 8.39 12.31
CA LEU A 84 2.16 9.01 13.64
C LEU A 84 0.69 9.24 14.03
N THR A 85 -0.15 9.69 13.10
CA THR A 85 -1.57 9.91 13.36
C THR A 85 -2.32 8.59 13.60
N ALA A 86 -1.95 7.53 12.87
CA ALA A 86 -2.53 6.20 13.07
C ALA A 86 -2.16 5.62 14.44
N GLU A 87 -0.92 5.78 14.91
CA GLU A 87 -0.51 5.34 16.25
C GLU A 87 -1.18 6.15 17.36
N VAL A 88 -1.40 7.46 17.16
CA VAL A 88 -2.13 8.30 18.13
C VAL A 88 -3.63 7.96 18.15
N GLY A 89 -4.19 7.46 17.03
CA GLY A 89 -5.57 7.01 16.92
C GLY A 89 -5.91 5.71 17.66
N GLU A 90 -4.91 4.91 18.06
CA GLU A 90 -5.13 3.70 18.87
C GLU A 90 -5.31 3.99 20.37
N ALA A 91 -5.16 5.24 20.81
CA ALA A 91 -5.41 5.66 22.18
C ALA A 91 -6.84 6.19 22.42
N GLN A 92 -7.88 5.52 21.89
CA GLN A 92 -9.26 5.74 22.38
C GLN A 92 -10.15 4.49 22.19
N PRO A 93 -10.96 4.09 23.20
CA PRO A 93 -11.59 2.78 23.24
C PRO A 93 -12.90 2.80 22.43
N GLY A 94 -12.97 2.00 21.38
CA GLY A 94 -14.24 1.85 20.66
C GLY A 94 -14.10 1.24 19.27
N GLY A 95 -14.25 -0.08 19.20
CA GLY A 95 -14.72 -0.90 18.08
C GLY A 95 -14.65 -0.34 16.66
N GLY A 96 -13.80 -0.95 15.84
CA GLY A 96 -13.84 -0.82 14.38
C GLY A 96 -12.89 -1.82 13.73
N GLY A 97 -13.24 -3.11 13.75
CA GLY A 97 -12.43 -4.15 13.13
C GLY A 97 -12.34 -3.93 11.62
N PHE A 98 -11.12 -3.82 11.09
CA PHE A 98 -10.86 -3.96 9.66
C PHE A 98 -11.00 -5.44 9.29
N GLY A 99 -12.20 -5.81 8.84
CA GLY A 99 -12.47 -7.11 8.26
C GLY A 99 -11.77 -7.26 6.92
N LEU A 100 -10.75 -8.13 6.88
CA LEU A 100 -10.28 -8.78 5.68
C LEU A 100 -11.46 -9.48 5.00
N HIS A 101 -11.77 -9.09 3.76
CA HIS A 101 -12.72 -9.80 2.93
C HIS A 101 -12.24 -11.24 2.73
N SER A 102 -12.92 -12.18 3.38
CA SER A 102 -12.93 -13.58 2.99
C SER A 102 -14.33 -14.13 3.25
N GLY A 103 -15.00 -14.48 2.16
CA GLY A 103 -16.18 -15.33 2.19
C GLY A 103 -17.50 -14.57 2.30
N ASP A 104 -18.34 -14.75 1.28
CA ASP A 104 -19.77 -14.50 1.31
C ASP A 104 -20.42 -15.07 2.57
N LEU A 105 -21.08 -14.22 3.35
CA LEU A 105 -22.23 -14.60 4.16
C LEU A 105 -23.27 -13.47 4.10
N ILE A 106 -24.21 -13.62 3.18
CA ILE A 106 -25.50 -12.94 3.22
C ILE A 106 -26.20 -13.39 4.51
N SER A 107 -26.33 -12.47 5.46
CA SER A 107 -27.43 -12.50 6.42
C SER A 107 -27.61 -11.11 7.04
N GLY A 108 -28.43 -10.30 6.38
CA GLY A 108 -28.88 -9.00 6.88
C GLY A 108 -30.40 -8.96 6.80
N GLY A 109 -31.06 -9.47 7.83
CA GLY A 109 -32.49 -9.26 8.03
C GLY A 109 -32.75 -7.79 8.33
N ALA A 110 -33.72 -7.19 7.64
CA ALA A 110 -34.37 -5.95 8.05
C ALA A 110 -35.88 -6.13 7.85
N LEU A 111 -36.56 -6.23 8.99
CA LEU A 111 -38.01 -6.08 9.14
C LEU A 111 -38.42 -4.69 8.61
N SER A 112 -39.48 -4.63 7.81
CA SER A 112 -40.30 -3.43 7.66
C SER A 112 -41.77 -3.83 7.59
N ALA A 113 -42.57 -3.05 8.31
CA ALA A 113 -43.90 -3.33 8.83
C ALA A 113 -45.00 -3.37 7.76
N VAL A 114 -46.01 -4.22 7.99
CA VAL A 114 -47.42 -3.90 7.72
C VAL A 114 -48.29 -4.67 8.71
N HIS A 115 -49.20 -3.98 9.39
CA HIS A 115 -50.33 -4.56 10.10
C HIS A 115 -51.62 -3.99 9.50
#